data_AF-A0A433PKK2-F1
#
_entry.id   AF-A0A433PKK2-F1
#
_cell.length_a   1.000
_cell.length_b   1.000
_cell.length_c   1.000
_cell.angle_alpha   90.00
_cell.angle_beta   90.00
_cell.angle_gamma   90.00
#
_symmetry.space_group_name_H-M   'P 1'
#
loop_
_entity.id
_entity.type
_entity.pdbx_description
1 polymer ?
#
loop_
_entity_poly.entity_id
_entity_poly.type
_entity_poly.pdbx_seq_one_letter_code
_entity_poly.pdbx_strand_id
1 'polypeptide(L)'
;MVMVTKEMVTEWGVALEEKKSLRALRRLLIAFRAAARMNETDGEDAAGAGGGAYKVDSAAVFNKLVITALHSVPPVLHYHLPPRRPGLSPATAPKWKALVPVTRSYLNNVLRLLRELTENDMILLVVKEAEQCGALWGCFPKVAKDYLKSLLDLWSSPSSIDTVRIQSFLNVRTLATIVVPSPKSSSKSSSKPVNLLDACLKATYMTFVRHARATNAHTLPRIRLMRNLAVELVGVDLAQGYQAGFVYVRQMAIHLRNSMNVKSYISIYPSGFFSIGGA
;
A
#
# COMPACT_ATOMS: atom_id res chain seq x y z
N MET A 1 24.13 -15.23 17.05
CA MET A 1 22.69 -15.07 16.78
C MET A 1 21.95 -15.23 18.10
N VAL A 2 21.11 -14.29 18.50
CA VAL A 2 20.40 -14.27 19.80
C VAL A 2 18.95 -14.72 19.59
N MET A 3 18.46 -15.65 20.40
CA MET A 3 17.04 -16.04 20.35
C MET A 3 16.17 -14.94 20.96
N VAL A 4 15.13 -14.54 20.24
CA VAL A 4 14.15 -13.57 20.76
C VAL A 4 13.20 -14.31 21.69
N THR A 5 13.05 -13.81 22.92
CA THR A 5 12.07 -14.33 23.89
C THR A 5 10.91 -13.36 24.08
N LYS A 6 9.80 -13.82 24.69
CA LYS A 6 8.65 -12.94 24.97
C LYS A 6 9.01 -11.82 25.93
N GLU A 7 9.87 -12.11 26.91
CA GLU A 7 10.34 -11.19 27.93
C GLU A 7 11.13 -10.03 27.30
N MET A 8 11.99 -10.33 26.33
CA MET A 8 12.74 -9.32 25.58
C MET A 8 11.81 -8.38 24.82
N VAL A 9 10.77 -8.92 24.17
CA VAL A 9 9.79 -8.11 23.43
C VAL A 9 8.99 -7.23 24.39
N THR A 10 8.59 -7.75 25.55
CA THR A 10 7.90 -6.95 26.57
C THR A 10 8.77 -5.85 27.15
N GLU A 11 10.05 -6.12 27.44
CA GLU A 11 11.01 -5.14 27.93
C GLU A 11 11.18 -3.99 26.91
N TRP A 12 11.32 -4.33 25.62
CA TRP A 12 11.42 -3.33 24.57
C TRP A 12 10.13 -2.53 24.41
N GLY A 13 8.97 -3.16 24.51
CA GLY A 13 7.66 -2.51 24.49
C GLY A 13 7.53 -1.47 25.60
N VAL A 14 7.79 -1.85 26.85
CA VAL A 14 7.74 -0.94 28.02
C VAL A 14 8.72 0.22 27.85
N ALA A 15 9.96 -0.06 27.43
CA ALA A 15 10.97 0.98 27.21
C ALA A 15 10.60 1.96 26.08
N LEU A 16 9.81 1.52 25.09
CA LEU A 16 9.28 2.36 24.02
C LEU A 16 8.09 3.20 24.50
N GLU A 17 7.22 2.64 25.32
CA GLU A 17 6.05 3.34 25.84
C GLU A 17 6.44 4.41 26.86
N GLU A 18 7.20 4.05 27.89
CA GLU A 18 7.56 4.94 29.00
C GLU A 18 8.66 5.94 28.63
N LYS A 19 9.76 5.45 28.04
CA LYS A 19 11.00 6.23 27.87
C LYS A 19 11.23 6.70 26.43
N LYS A 20 10.36 6.31 25.49
CA LYS A 20 10.54 6.55 24.05
C LYS A 20 11.96 6.17 23.59
N SER A 21 12.49 5.05 24.09
CA SER A 21 13.92 4.71 23.96
C SER A 21 14.33 4.36 22.51
N LEU A 22 15.28 5.12 21.94
CA LEU A 22 15.85 4.82 20.62
C LEU A 22 16.71 3.54 20.60
N ARG A 23 17.26 3.14 21.74
CA ARG A 23 18.02 1.89 21.85
C ARG A 23 17.07 0.69 21.75
N ALA A 24 15.96 0.73 22.50
CA ALA A 24 14.92 -0.30 22.42
C ALA A 24 14.31 -0.36 21.00
N LEU A 25 14.06 0.81 20.40
CA LEU A 25 13.54 0.92 19.03
C LEU A 25 14.42 0.17 18.02
N ARG A 26 15.73 0.41 18.05
CA ARG A 26 16.66 -0.25 17.13
C ARG A 26 16.68 -1.76 17.35
N ARG A 27 16.73 -2.24 18.60
CA ARG A 27 16.74 -3.69 18.90
C ARG A 27 15.45 -4.35 18.42
N LEU A 28 14.30 -3.77 18.72
CA LEU A 28 12.99 -4.25 18.27
C LEU A 28 12.91 -4.31 16.75
N LEU A 29 13.39 -3.29 16.04
CA LEU A 29 13.34 -3.26 14.57
C LEU A 29 14.30 -4.23 13.89
N ILE A 30 15.44 -4.55 14.51
CA ILE A 30 16.33 -5.60 14.01
C ILE A 30 15.66 -6.97 14.18
N ALA A 31 15.05 -7.23 15.34
CA ALA A 31 14.28 -8.45 15.57
C ALA A 31 13.08 -8.54 14.61
N PHE A 32 12.33 -7.45 14.42
CA PHE A 32 11.20 -7.39 13.49
C PHE A 32 11.63 -7.65 12.04
N ARG A 33 12.79 -7.14 11.62
CA ARG A 33 13.36 -7.45 10.29
C ARG A 33 13.70 -8.93 10.15
N ALA A 34 14.29 -9.55 11.18
CA ALA A 34 14.60 -10.98 11.16
C ALA A 34 13.32 -11.82 11.09
N ALA A 35 12.30 -11.44 11.87
CA ALA A 35 10.98 -12.08 11.86
C ALA A 35 10.30 -11.97 10.49
N ALA A 36 10.26 -10.77 9.90
CA ALA A 36 9.67 -10.58 8.58
C ALA A 36 10.38 -11.48 7.55
N ARG A 37 11.70 -11.66 7.63
CA ARG A 37 12.53 -12.44 6.68
C ARG A 37 12.62 -13.94 6.96
N MET A 38 11.84 -14.47 7.90
CA MET A 38 11.93 -15.87 8.30
C MET A 38 11.66 -16.86 7.16
N ASN A 39 10.89 -16.45 6.13
CA ASN A 39 10.56 -17.28 4.98
C ASN A 39 11.55 -17.15 3.79
N GLU A 40 12.55 -16.27 3.86
CA GLU A 40 13.60 -16.20 2.84
C GLU A 40 14.68 -17.23 3.16
N THR A 41 14.75 -18.31 2.36
CA THR A 41 15.90 -19.24 2.38
C THR A 41 17.15 -18.47 1.94
N ASP A 42 18.13 -18.40 2.84
CA ASP A 42 19.49 -17.86 2.70
C ASP A 42 19.91 -17.46 1.26
N GLY A 43 19.49 -16.28 0.84
CA GLY A 43 20.15 -15.54 -0.23
C GLY A 43 21.25 -14.67 0.39
N GLU A 44 22.38 -14.54 -0.29
CA GLU A 44 23.62 -13.85 0.15
C GLU A 44 23.42 -12.41 0.70
N ASP A 45 22.24 -11.81 0.51
CA ASP A 45 21.80 -10.53 1.09
C ASP A 45 21.36 -10.59 2.57
N ALA A 46 21.22 -11.78 3.18
CA ALA A 46 20.87 -11.94 4.60
C ALA A 46 22.00 -11.47 5.56
N ALA A 47 23.25 -11.50 5.09
CA ALA A 47 24.43 -11.16 5.87
C ALA A 47 24.76 -9.64 5.90
N GLY A 48 24.24 -8.85 4.96
CA GLY A 48 24.74 -7.49 4.70
C GLY A 48 24.28 -6.38 5.65
N ALA A 49 23.27 -6.57 6.51
CA ALA A 49 22.84 -5.53 7.45
C ALA A 49 21.96 -6.07 8.59
N GLY A 50 22.58 -6.68 9.60
CA GLY A 50 21.95 -6.94 10.90
C GLY A 50 20.88 -8.02 10.97
N GLY A 51 20.58 -8.73 9.87
CA GLY A 51 19.61 -9.83 9.84
C GLY A 51 20.04 -11.04 10.69
N GLY A 52 21.34 -11.32 10.79
CA GLY A 52 21.88 -12.45 11.56
C GLY A 52 21.95 -12.24 13.09
N ALA A 53 21.50 -11.08 13.61
CA ALA A 53 21.60 -10.78 15.03
C ALA A 53 20.56 -11.53 15.88
N TYR A 54 19.36 -11.77 15.35
CA TYR A 54 18.24 -12.35 16.08
C TYR A 54 17.59 -13.51 15.32
N LYS A 55 17.12 -14.53 16.04
CA LYS A 55 16.33 -15.65 15.51
C LYS A 55 15.00 -15.76 16.26
N VAL A 56 13.91 -15.98 15.53
CA VAL A 56 12.57 -16.20 16.08
C VAL A 56 12.16 -17.64 15.76
N ASP A 57 11.97 -18.47 16.78
CA ASP A 57 11.71 -19.91 16.63
C ASP A 57 10.26 -20.30 16.97
N SER A 58 9.50 -19.39 17.57
CA SER A 58 8.14 -19.64 18.04
C SER A 58 7.14 -18.69 17.39
N ALA A 59 6.04 -19.25 16.87
CA ALA A 59 4.91 -18.48 16.32
C ALA A 59 4.33 -17.49 17.35
N ALA A 60 4.31 -17.85 18.64
CA ALA A 60 3.83 -16.96 19.70
C ALA A 60 4.76 -15.76 19.92
N VAL A 61 6.09 -15.97 19.80
CA VAL A 61 7.07 -14.88 19.87
C VAL A 61 6.97 -14.00 18.62
N PHE A 62 6.82 -14.61 17.44
CA PHE A 62 6.61 -13.90 16.18
C PHE A 62 5.40 -12.97 16.26
N ASN A 63 4.23 -13.49 16.62
CA ASN A 63 3.00 -12.70 16.72
C ASN A 63 3.17 -11.55 17.73
N LYS A 64 3.72 -11.82 18.93
CA LYS A 64 3.94 -10.77 19.93
C LYS A 64 4.91 -9.70 19.41
N LEU A 65 6.00 -10.10 18.79
CA LEU A 65 7.00 -9.20 18.21
C LEU A 65 6.41 -8.31 17.12
N VAL A 66 5.64 -8.89 16.20
CA VAL A 66 4.97 -8.15 15.12
C VAL A 66 3.96 -7.15 15.69
N ILE A 67 3.08 -7.59 16.60
CA ILE A 67 2.08 -6.72 17.24
C ILE A 67 2.75 -5.57 17.99
N THR A 68 3.78 -5.85 18.81
CA THR A 68 4.51 -4.83 19.55
C THR A 68 5.24 -3.86 18.61
N ALA A 69 5.84 -4.35 17.51
CA ALA A 69 6.48 -3.48 16.53
C ALA A 69 5.46 -2.56 15.85
N LEU A 70 4.32 -3.08 15.43
CA LEU A 70 3.29 -2.30 14.73
C LEU A 70 2.68 -1.23 15.64
N HIS A 71 2.42 -1.55 16.90
CA HIS A 71 1.75 -0.65 17.83
C HIS A 71 2.70 0.39 18.45
N SER A 72 3.89 -0.02 18.88
CA SER A 72 4.79 0.85 19.66
C SER A 72 5.74 1.68 18.79
N VAL A 73 6.04 1.28 17.54
CA VAL A 73 6.99 2.00 16.67
C VAL A 73 6.44 3.34 16.16
N PRO A 74 5.22 3.43 15.57
CA PRO A 74 4.72 4.69 15.02
C PRO A 74 4.69 5.84 16.04
N PRO A 75 4.17 5.66 17.28
CA PRO A 75 4.17 6.72 18.29
C PRO A 75 5.58 7.20 18.67
N VAL A 76 6.54 6.28 18.74
CA VAL A 76 7.94 6.62 19.06
C VAL A 76 8.60 7.38 17.92
N LEU A 77 8.35 6.98 16.67
CA LEU A 77 8.84 7.71 15.50
C LEU A 77 8.24 9.12 15.45
N HIS A 78 6.95 9.28 15.70
CA HIS A 78 6.31 10.60 15.76
C HIS A 78 6.88 11.48 16.88
N TYR A 79 7.17 10.91 18.04
CA TYR A 79 7.80 11.64 19.15
C TYR A 79 9.21 12.16 18.80
N HIS A 80 10.03 11.36 18.11
CA HIS A 80 11.40 11.76 17.73
C HIS A 80 11.49 12.51 16.41
N LEU A 81 10.44 12.47 15.58
CA LEU A 81 10.35 13.16 14.30
C LEU A 81 9.18 14.17 14.27
N PRO A 82 9.09 15.10 15.23
CA PRO A 82 8.07 16.13 15.19
C PRO A 82 8.34 17.04 13.98
N PRO A 83 7.31 17.35 13.17
CA PRO A 83 7.41 18.39 12.16
C PRO A 83 7.91 19.71 12.77
N ARG A 84 8.75 20.44 12.04
CA ARG A 84 9.27 21.73 12.52
C ARG A 84 8.16 22.78 12.75
N ARG A 85 7.03 22.64 12.05
CA ARG A 85 5.80 23.40 12.24
C ARG A 85 4.59 22.49 11.98
N PRO A 86 3.43 22.74 12.59
CA PRO A 86 2.19 22.05 12.25
C PRO A 86 1.93 22.10 10.74
N GLY A 87 1.56 20.97 10.15
CA GLY A 87 1.30 20.86 8.70
C GLY A 87 2.54 20.69 7.82
N LEU A 88 3.77 20.74 8.37
CA LEU A 88 4.98 20.38 7.62
C LEU A 88 5.24 18.87 7.68
N SER A 89 6.06 18.39 6.75
CA SER A 89 6.47 16.98 6.73
C SER A 89 7.39 16.61 7.90
N PRO A 90 7.30 15.36 8.41
CA PRO A 90 8.27 14.80 9.35
C PRO A 90 9.73 14.88 8.88
N ALA A 91 9.97 14.99 7.58
CA ALA A 91 11.31 15.17 7.01
C ALA A 91 12.02 16.47 7.46
N THR A 92 11.26 17.42 8.03
CA THR A 92 11.80 18.67 8.57
C THR A 92 12.34 18.55 9.99
N ALA A 93 12.14 17.40 10.64
CA ALA A 93 12.58 17.17 12.01
C ALA A 93 14.12 17.22 12.14
N PRO A 94 14.66 17.71 13.27
CA PRO A 94 16.11 17.82 13.47
C PRO A 94 16.81 16.47 13.45
N LYS A 95 16.15 15.42 13.96
CA LYS A 95 16.68 14.04 14.00
C LYS A 95 16.42 13.24 12.72
N TRP A 96 15.84 13.86 11.67
CA TRP A 96 15.47 13.17 10.43
C TRP A 96 16.63 12.35 9.85
N LYS A 97 17.79 12.97 9.61
CA LYS A 97 18.96 12.31 9.02
C LYS A 97 19.38 11.03 9.76
N ALA A 98 19.28 11.03 11.10
CA ALA A 98 19.68 9.90 11.92
C ALA A 98 18.65 8.76 11.94
N LEU A 99 17.35 9.08 11.78
CA LEU A 99 16.26 8.11 11.86
C LEU A 99 15.73 7.65 10.51
N VAL A 100 16.02 8.36 9.41
CA VAL A 100 15.71 7.95 8.02
C VAL A 100 15.97 6.47 7.75
N PRO A 101 17.17 5.90 8.01
CA PRO A 101 17.42 4.49 7.69
C PRO A 101 16.55 3.55 8.53
N VAL A 102 16.31 3.89 9.79
CA VAL A 102 15.50 3.11 10.73
C VAL A 102 14.03 3.13 10.31
N THR A 103 13.49 4.32 10.02
CA THR A 103 12.12 4.50 9.53
C THR A 103 11.91 3.79 8.20
N ARG A 104 12.82 3.96 7.24
CA ARG A 104 12.72 3.29 5.94
C ARG A 104 12.76 1.77 6.07
N SER A 105 13.63 1.24 6.93
CA SER A 105 13.69 -0.19 7.23
C SER A 105 12.36 -0.69 7.79
N TYR A 106 11.79 -0.01 8.79
CA TYR A 106 10.50 -0.36 9.37
C TYR A 106 9.39 -0.42 8.31
N LEU A 107 9.23 0.64 7.52
CA LEU A 107 8.20 0.72 6.47
C LEU A 107 8.34 -0.40 5.42
N ASN A 108 9.57 -0.71 4.99
CA ASN A 108 9.82 -1.81 4.06
C ASN A 108 9.47 -3.18 4.66
N ASN A 109 9.75 -3.40 5.95
CA ASN A 109 9.41 -4.65 6.61
C ASN A 109 7.89 -4.79 6.82
N VAL A 110 7.18 -3.69 7.10
CA VAL A 110 5.70 -3.67 7.11
C VAL A 110 5.14 -4.04 5.73
N LEU A 111 5.69 -3.48 4.65
CA LEU A 111 5.27 -3.85 3.29
C LEU A 111 5.52 -5.31 2.95
N ARG A 112 6.65 -5.84 3.41
CA ARG A 112 7.01 -7.24 3.17
C ARG A 112 6.07 -8.16 3.95
N LEU A 113 5.80 -7.85 5.20
CA LEU A 113 4.81 -8.56 6.02
C LEU A 113 3.43 -8.58 5.34
N LEU A 114 2.94 -7.44 4.82
CA LEU A 114 1.66 -7.38 4.10
C LEU A 114 1.60 -8.28 2.85
N ARG A 115 2.73 -8.61 2.22
CA ARG A 115 2.76 -9.49 1.04
C ARG A 115 2.79 -10.97 1.40
N GLU A 116 3.27 -11.30 2.61
CA GLU A 116 3.44 -12.67 3.07
C GLU A 116 2.25 -13.16 3.91
N LEU A 117 1.49 -12.23 4.52
CA LEU A 117 0.33 -12.57 5.33
C LEU A 117 -0.86 -13.03 4.47
N THR A 118 -1.53 -14.07 4.96
CA THR A 118 -2.75 -14.63 4.37
C THR A 118 -3.96 -14.55 5.31
N GLU A 119 -3.71 -14.39 6.61
CA GLU A 119 -4.70 -14.35 7.67
C GLU A 119 -5.34 -12.96 7.76
N ASN A 120 -6.67 -12.87 7.62
CA ASN A 120 -7.37 -11.59 7.42
C ASN A 120 -7.32 -10.67 8.65
N ASP A 121 -7.33 -11.20 9.87
CA ASP A 121 -7.29 -10.41 11.10
C ASP A 121 -5.91 -9.76 11.29
N MET A 122 -4.83 -10.51 11.03
CA MET A 122 -3.48 -9.97 11.05
C MET A 122 -3.25 -8.98 9.91
N ILE A 123 -3.76 -9.24 8.70
CA ILE A 123 -3.72 -8.25 7.61
C ILE A 123 -4.44 -6.97 8.05
N LEU A 124 -5.65 -7.08 8.60
CA LEU A 124 -6.43 -5.94 9.07
C LEU A 124 -5.66 -5.15 10.13
N LEU A 125 -5.03 -5.83 11.09
CA LEU A 125 -4.20 -5.21 12.12
C LEU A 125 -3.03 -4.43 11.50
N VAL A 126 -2.27 -5.06 10.60
CA VAL A 126 -1.10 -4.42 9.96
C VAL A 126 -1.54 -3.21 9.15
N VAL A 127 -2.63 -3.30 8.39
CA VAL A 127 -3.15 -2.18 7.58
C VAL A 127 -3.63 -1.05 8.50
N LYS A 128 -4.33 -1.34 9.61
CA LYS A 128 -4.74 -0.33 10.60
C LYS A 128 -3.54 0.39 11.23
N GLU A 129 -2.54 -0.35 11.69
CA GLU A 129 -1.37 0.23 12.34
C GLU A 129 -0.49 1.00 11.32
N ALA A 130 -0.41 0.54 10.07
CA ALA A 130 0.28 1.23 8.99
C ALA A 130 -0.35 2.60 8.63
N GLU A 131 -1.64 2.81 8.92
CA GLU A 131 -2.32 4.10 8.73
C GLU A 131 -1.68 5.20 9.59
N GLN A 132 -1.27 4.86 10.82
CA GLN A 132 -0.60 5.81 11.72
C GLN A 132 0.71 6.34 11.13
N CYS A 133 1.34 5.58 10.23
CA CYS A 133 2.56 6.00 9.54
C CYS A 133 2.31 6.89 8.30
N GLY A 134 1.08 7.38 8.08
CA GLY A 134 0.67 8.23 6.95
C GLY A 134 1.75 9.22 6.48
N ALA A 135 2.10 10.18 7.33
CA ALA A 135 3.07 11.23 6.99
C ALA A 135 4.49 10.69 6.73
N LEU A 136 4.86 9.54 7.31
CA LEU A 136 6.15 8.89 7.10
C LEU A 136 6.22 8.23 5.72
N TRP A 137 5.13 7.64 5.22
CA TRP A 137 5.07 7.10 3.84
C TRP A 137 5.38 8.20 2.82
N GLY A 138 4.78 9.38 2.99
CA GLY A 138 4.99 10.54 2.12
C GLY A 138 6.46 11.01 2.05
N CYS A 139 7.27 10.71 3.05
CA CYS A 139 8.70 11.05 3.04
C CYS A 139 9.54 10.13 2.12
N PHE A 140 8.98 9.02 1.64
CA PHE A 140 9.66 8.02 0.80
C PHE A 140 8.83 7.66 -0.44
N PRO A 141 8.89 8.45 -1.53
CA PRO A 141 7.98 8.31 -2.68
C PRO A 141 7.97 6.92 -3.32
N LYS A 142 9.13 6.24 -3.40
CA LYS A 142 9.21 4.87 -3.93
C LYS A 142 8.45 3.88 -3.03
N VAL A 143 8.67 3.97 -1.72
CA VAL A 143 8.02 3.12 -0.71
C VAL A 143 6.51 3.39 -0.67
N ALA A 144 6.09 4.66 -0.77
CA ALA A 144 4.68 5.02 -0.85
C ALA A 144 3.97 4.44 -2.08
N LYS A 145 4.64 4.42 -3.24
CA LYS A 145 4.09 3.77 -4.45
C LYS A 145 3.96 2.27 -4.29
N ASP A 146 4.92 1.62 -3.65
CA ASP A 146 4.86 0.18 -3.37
C ASP A 146 3.79 -0.14 -2.33
N TYR A 147 3.57 0.75 -1.35
CA TYR A 147 2.47 0.66 -0.41
C TYR A 147 1.12 0.79 -1.08
N LEU A 148 0.94 1.79 -1.96
CA LEU A 148 -0.27 1.96 -2.75
C LEU A 148 -0.61 0.70 -3.54
N LYS A 149 0.38 0.06 -4.17
CA LYS A 149 0.15 -1.21 -4.88
C LYS A 149 -0.33 -2.30 -3.93
N SER A 150 0.36 -2.53 -2.81
CA SER A 150 -0.05 -3.54 -1.81
C SER A 150 -1.47 -3.30 -1.29
N LEU A 151 -1.85 -2.04 -1.02
CA LEU A 151 -3.20 -1.70 -0.59
C LEU A 151 -4.25 -1.98 -1.67
N LEU A 152 -3.94 -1.67 -2.93
CA LEU A 152 -4.84 -1.93 -4.05
C LEU A 152 -4.99 -3.42 -4.33
N ASP A 153 -3.93 -4.20 -4.14
CA ASP A 153 -3.97 -5.67 -4.24
C ASP A 153 -4.88 -6.27 -3.16
N LEU A 154 -4.80 -5.79 -1.91
CA LEU A 154 -5.73 -6.20 -0.83
C LEU A 154 -7.16 -5.74 -1.10
N TRP A 155 -7.34 -4.52 -1.60
CA TRP A 155 -8.65 -3.97 -1.94
C TRP A 155 -9.34 -4.74 -3.08
N SER A 156 -8.60 -5.26 -4.06
CA SER A 156 -9.15 -5.98 -5.21
C SER A 156 -9.10 -7.51 -5.10
N SER A 157 -8.26 -8.06 -4.22
CA SER A 157 -8.06 -9.51 -4.05
C SER A 157 -9.36 -10.23 -3.74
N PRO A 158 -9.68 -11.38 -4.34
CA PRO A 158 -10.88 -12.14 -4.00
C PRO A 158 -10.84 -12.76 -2.59
N SER A 159 -9.67 -12.96 -1.99
CA SER A 159 -9.50 -13.59 -0.66
C SER A 159 -9.70 -12.64 0.52
N SER A 160 -9.69 -11.33 0.27
CA SER A 160 -9.83 -10.32 1.31
C SER A 160 -11.29 -10.10 1.70
N ILE A 161 -11.56 -10.07 3.00
CA ILE A 161 -12.88 -9.70 3.54
C ILE A 161 -13.15 -8.20 3.42
N ASP A 162 -14.41 -7.79 3.52
CA ASP A 162 -14.82 -6.40 3.28
C ASP A 162 -14.16 -5.40 4.24
N THR A 163 -13.94 -5.77 5.50
CA THR A 163 -13.26 -4.90 6.49
C THR A 163 -11.82 -4.59 6.07
N VAL A 164 -11.08 -5.58 5.56
CA VAL A 164 -9.73 -5.40 5.02
C VAL A 164 -9.75 -4.50 3.79
N ARG A 165 -10.72 -4.66 2.89
CA ARG A 165 -10.86 -3.80 1.70
C ARG A 165 -11.13 -2.36 2.08
N ILE A 166 -12.07 -2.14 3.00
CA ILE A 166 -12.46 -0.81 3.48
C ILE A 166 -11.23 -0.14 4.11
N GLN A 167 -10.57 -0.82 5.05
CA GLN A 167 -9.39 -0.25 5.71
C GLN A 167 -8.25 0.02 4.72
N SER A 168 -7.99 -0.90 3.79
CA SER A 168 -6.97 -0.69 2.75
C SER A 168 -7.27 0.53 1.91
N PHE A 169 -8.54 0.75 1.58
CA PHE A 169 -8.97 1.89 0.81
C PHE A 169 -8.94 3.21 1.60
N LEU A 170 -9.28 3.20 2.89
CA LEU A 170 -9.09 4.35 3.77
C LEU A 170 -7.61 4.79 3.78
N ASN A 171 -6.68 3.84 3.82
CA ASN A 171 -5.26 4.14 3.72
C ASN A 171 -4.87 4.71 2.35
N VAL A 172 -5.48 4.25 1.25
CA VAL A 172 -5.28 4.86 -0.09
C VAL A 172 -5.76 6.31 -0.10
N ARG A 173 -6.91 6.60 0.52
CA ARG A 173 -7.43 7.97 0.66
C ARG A 173 -6.49 8.84 1.49
N THR A 174 -6.00 8.32 2.62
CA THR A 174 -5.00 9.01 3.44
C THR A 174 -3.71 9.27 2.66
N LEU A 175 -3.23 8.32 1.86
CA LEU A 175 -2.09 8.53 0.95
C LEU A 175 -2.35 9.61 -0.09
N ALA A 176 -3.58 9.72 -0.60
CA ALA A 176 -3.95 10.71 -1.60
C ALA A 176 -3.98 12.14 -1.05
N THR A 177 -4.27 12.32 0.25
CA THR A 177 -4.26 13.64 0.90
C THR A 177 -2.87 14.06 1.40
N ILE A 178 -1.92 13.13 1.45
CA ILE A 178 -0.55 13.45 1.88
C ILE A 178 0.16 14.29 0.82
N VAL A 179 0.53 15.49 1.24
CA VAL A 179 1.38 16.40 0.46
C VAL A 179 2.83 16.00 0.66
N VAL A 180 3.44 15.45 -0.39
CA VAL A 180 4.87 15.09 -0.38
C VAL A 180 5.70 16.36 -0.54
N PRO A 181 6.69 16.62 0.34
CA PRO A 181 7.65 17.68 0.12
C PRO A 181 8.41 17.40 -1.17
N SER A 182 8.31 18.33 -2.12
CA SER A 182 9.12 18.23 -3.33
C SER A 182 10.61 18.20 -2.92
N PRO A 183 11.42 17.27 -3.47
CA PRO A 183 12.85 17.32 -3.23
C PRO A 183 13.35 18.69 -3.68
N LYS A 184 14.15 19.35 -2.83
CA LYS A 184 14.89 20.56 -3.20
C LYS A 184 15.86 20.20 -4.33
N SER A 185 15.35 20.11 -5.56
CA SER A 185 16.16 20.21 -6.75
C SER A 185 16.72 21.61 -6.78
N SER A 186 18.03 21.73 -6.90
CA SER A 186 18.81 22.97 -7.01
C SER A 186 18.47 23.81 -8.26
N SER A 187 17.38 23.49 -8.97
CA SER A 187 16.90 24.23 -10.13
C SER A 187 15.73 25.12 -9.74
N LYS A 188 15.85 26.40 -10.10
CA LYS A 188 14.95 27.54 -9.90
C LYS A 188 13.64 27.40 -10.70
N SER A 189 13.03 26.23 -10.68
CA SER A 189 11.72 25.93 -11.26
C SER A 189 10.77 25.63 -10.12
N SER A 190 9.67 26.39 -10.02
CA SER A 190 8.61 26.25 -9.02
C SER A 190 8.31 24.78 -8.72
N SER A 191 8.83 24.26 -7.61
CA SER A 191 8.72 22.85 -7.26
C SER A 191 7.31 22.61 -6.71
N LYS A 192 6.33 22.47 -7.60
CA LYS A 192 4.94 22.18 -7.25
C LYS A 192 4.94 20.93 -6.33
N PRO A 193 4.24 20.97 -5.19
CA PRO A 193 4.07 19.77 -4.37
C PRO A 193 3.45 18.69 -5.25
N VAL A 194 4.14 17.55 -5.34
CA VAL A 194 3.61 16.40 -6.07
C VAL A 194 2.68 15.68 -5.11
N ASN A 195 1.39 15.95 -5.22
CA ASN A 195 0.37 15.20 -4.50
C ASN A 195 0.30 13.79 -5.10
N LEU A 196 0.17 12.77 -4.26
CA LEU A 196 0.04 11.38 -4.72
C LEU A 196 -1.36 11.11 -5.30
N LEU A 197 -2.28 12.08 -5.21
CA LEU A 197 -3.67 11.96 -5.64
C LEU A 197 -3.83 11.48 -7.09
N ASP A 198 -3.12 12.08 -8.06
CA ASP A 198 -3.20 11.62 -9.46
C ASP A 198 -2.76 10.16 -9.62
N ALA A 199 -1.68 9.77 -8.94
CA ALA A 199 -1.22 8.38 -8.93
C ALA A 199 -2.23 7.45 -8.25
N CYS A 200 -2.86 7.87 -7.16
CA CYS A 200 -3.91 7.12 -6.47
C CYS A 200 -5.16 6.96 -7.35
N LEU A 201 -5.64 8.03 -7.99
CA LEU A 201 -6.79 8.01 -8.90
C LEU A 201 -6.56 7.07 -10.07
N LYS A 202 -5.42 7.24 -10.75
CA LYS A 202 -5.01 6.39 -11.89
C LYS A 202 -4.88 4.92 -11.48
N ALA A 203 -4.18 4.64 -10.40
CA ALA A 203 -3.96 3.26 -9.95
C ALA A 203 -5.27 2.59 -9.50
N THR A 204 -6.11 3.30 -8.76
CA THR A 204 -7.44 2.83 -8.32
C THR A 204 -8.31 2.46 -9.52
N TYR A 205 -8.40 3.34 -10.53
CA TYR A 205 -9.18 3.06 -11.73
C TYR A 205 -8.63 1.84 -12.50
N MET A 206 -7.32 1.79 -12.73
CA MET A 206 -6.70 0.68 -13.47
C MET A 206 -6.89 -0.67 -12.76
N THR A 207 -6.78 -0.69 -11.43
CA THR A 207 -7.05 -1.88 -10.62
C THR A 207 -8.53 -2.25 -10.68
N PHE A 208 -9.44 -1.29 -10.54
CA PHE A 208 -10.89 -1.54 -10.65
C PHE A 208 -11.26 -2.20 -11.99
N VAL A 209 -10.84 -1.62 -13.11
CA VAL A 209 -11.16 -2.13 -14.45
C VAL A 209 -10.57 -3.53 -14.66
N ARG A 210 -9.39 -3.82 -14.13
CA ARG A 210 -8.79 -5.16 -14.21
C ARG A 210 -9.63 -6.22 -13.49
N HIS A 211 -10.17 -5.89 -12.32
CA HIS A 211 -10.91 -6.83 -11.48
C HIS A 211 -12.44 -6.82 -11.72
N ALA A 212 -12.95 -5.89 -12.53
CA ALA A 212 -14.37 -5.80 -12.90
C ALA A 212 -14.73 -6.49 -14.23
N ARG A 213 -13.79 -7.20 -14.88
CA ARG A 213 -14.02 -7.85 -16.19
C ARG A 213 -15.01 -9.02 -16.16
N ALA A 214 -15.02 -9.77 -15.06
CA ALA A 214 -15.84 -10.97 -14.90
C ALA A 214 -16.90 -10.75 -13.80
N THR A 215 -18.12 -10.45 -14.23
CA THR A 215 -19.26 -10.19 -13.35
C THR A 215 -20.16 -11.41 -13.24
N ASN A 216 -20.34 -11.94 -12.03
CA ASN A 216 -21.32 -12.97 -11.71
C ASN A 216 -21.98 -12.64 -10.34
N ALA A 217 -22.97 -13.44 -9.92
CA ALA A 217 -23.69 -13.20 -8.68
C ALA A 217 -22.78 -13.12 -7.43
N HIS A 218 -21.68 -13.88 -7.41
CA HIS A 218 -20.73 -13.91 -6.29
C HIS A 218 -19.71 -12.76 -6.34
N THR A 219 -19.31 -12.27 -7.53
CA THR A 219 -18.34 -11.18 -7.65
C THR A 219 -18.98 -9.79 -7.60
N LEU A 220 -20.28 -9.70 -7.86
CA LEU A 220 -21.01 -8.44 -7.93
C LEU A 220 -21.01 -7.62 -6.62
N PRO A 221 -21.20 -8.21 -5.42
CA PRO A 221 -21.13 -7.46 -4.16
C PRO A 221 -19.77 -6.78 -3.96
N ARG A 222 -18.68 -7.52 -4.21
CA ARG A 222 -17.32 -7.01 -4.16
C ARG A 222 -17.09 -5.87 -5.14
N ILE A 223 -17.51 -6.04 -6.40
CA ILE A 223 -17.35 -4.99 -7.42
C ILE A 223 -18.13 -3.73 -7.04
N ARG A 224 -19.34 -3.87 -6.47
CA ARG A 224 -20.13 -2.74 -5.96
C ARG A 224 -19.43 -2.02 -4.83
N LEU A 225 -18.87 -2.75 -3.85
CA LEU A 225 -18.09 -2.16 -2.76
C LEU A 225 -16.86 -1.41 -3.30
N MET A 226 -16.09 -2.05 -4.19
CA MET A 226 -14.94 -1.41 -4.83
C MET A 226 -15.33 -0.12 -5.55
N ARG A 227 -16.39 -0.15 -6.36
CA ARG A 227 -16.91 1.04 -7.04
C ARG A 227 -17.27 2.15 -6.05
N ASN A 228 -18.02 1.82 -4.99
CA ASN A 228 -18.44 2.81 -4.00
C ASN A 228 -17.23 3.46 -3.31
N LEU A 229 -16.25 2.65 -2.91
CA LEU A 229 -15.00 3.16 -2.36
C LEU A 229 -14.27 4.06 -3.37
N ALA A 230 -14.12 3.62 -4.62
CA ALA A 230 -13.44 4.41 -5.66
C ALA A 230 -14.06 5.80 -5.86
N VAL A 231 -15.38 5.94 -5.72
CA VAL A 231 -16.09 7.24 -5.78
C VAL A 231 -15.66 8.18 -4.66
N GLU A 232 -15.45 7.68 -3.43
CA GLU A 232 -14.98 8.48 -2.30
C GLU A 232 -13.61 9.12 -2.56
N LEU A 233 -12.73 8.43 -3.31
CA LEU A 233 -11.42 8.98 -3.68
C LEU A 233 -11.54 10.12 -4.70
N VAL A 234 -12.47 10.02 -5.65
CA VAL A 234 -12.77 11.11 -6.59
C VAL A 234 -13.31 12.33 -5.86
N GLY A 235 -14.05 12.11 -4.76
CA GLY A 235 -14.57 13.16 -3.89
C GLY A 235 -13.51 13.95 -3.10
N VAL A 236 -12.24 13.52 -3.07
CA VAL A 236 -11.16 14.24 -2.35
C VAL A 236 -10.84 15.58 -3.00
N ASP A 237 -10.82 15.64 -4.33
CA ASP A 237 -10.67 16.86 -5.12
C ASP A 237 -11.48 16.70 -6.40
N LEU A 238 -12.61 17.39 -6.46
CA LEU A 238 -13.54 17.30 -7.59
C LEU A 238 -12.91 17.77 -8.91
N ALA A 239 -11.98 18.72 -8.89
CA ALA A 239 -11.36 19.23 -10.10
C ALA A 239 -10.39 18.20 -10.71
N GLN A 240 -9.51 17.62 -9.89
CA GLN A 240 -8.61 16.55 -10.32
C GLN A 240 -9.38 15.27 -10.65
N GLY A 241 -10.39 14.94 -9.84
CA GLY A 241 -11.29 13.81 -10.07
C GLY A 241 -12.02 13.90 -11.40
N TYR A 242 -12.55 15.09 -11.75
CA TYR A 242 -13.19 15.33 -13.04
C TYR A 242 -12.21 15.17 -14.22
N GLN A 243 -11.01 15.74 -14.12
CA GLN A 243 -9.99 15.61 -15.17
C GLN A 243 -9.61 14.14 -15.41
N ALA A 244 -9.38 13.38 -14.34
CA ALA A 244 -9.09 11.95 -14.42
C ALA A 244 -10.28 11.17 -15.02
N GLY A 245 -11.51 11.45 -14.57
CA GLY A 245 -12.73 10.82 -15.08
C GLY A 245 -12.96 11.06 -16.56
N PHE A 246 -12.77 12.31 -17.03
CA PHE A 246 -12.96 12.68 -18.43
C PHE A 246 -12.07 11.87 -19.38
N VAL A 247 -10.80 11.65 -19.01
CA VAL A 247 -9.87 10.83 -19.81
C VAL A 247 -10.42 9.41 -19.97
N TYR A 248 -10.91 8.80 -18.89
CA TYR A 248 -11.38 7.42 -18.93
C TYR A 248 -12.74 7.26 -19.63
N VAL A 249 -13.65 8.23 -19.50
CA VAL A 249 -14.90 8.26 -20.30
C VAL A 249 -14.58 8.31 -21.79
N ARG A 250 -13.62 9.14 -22.20
CA ARG A 250 -13.16 9.20 -23.59
C ARG A 250 -12.58 7.86 -24.06
N GLN A 251 -11.75 7.20 -23.24
CA GLN A 251 -11.19 5.89 -23.58
C GLN A 251 -12.29 4.83 -23.75
N MET A 252 -13.31 4.83 -22.88
CA MET A 252 -14.46 3.92 -23.01
C MET A 252 -15.23 4.15 -24.31
N ALA A 253 -15.46 5.40 -24.70
CA ALA A 253 -16.13 5.72 -25.97
C ALA A 253 -15.33 5.22 -27.19
N ILE A 254 -14.00 5.33 -27.15
CA ILE A 254 -13.11 4.78 -28.20
C ILE A 254 -13.22 3.25 -28.24
N HIS A 255 -13.14 2.58 -27.09
CA HIS A 255 -13.27 1.12 -27.01
C HIS A 255 -14.63 0.63 -27.53
N LEU A 256 -15.71 1.36 -27.22
CA LEU A 256 -17.05 1.05 -27.72
C LEU A 256 -17.12 1.22 -29.25
N ARG A 257 -16.63 2.35 -29.79
CA ARG A 257 -16.57 2.60 -31.24
C ARG A 257 -15.81 1.50 -31.97
N ASN A 258 -14.63 1.13 -31.46
CA ASN A 258 -13.83 0.06 -32.06
C ASN A 258 -14.55 -1.29 -31.99
N SER A 259 -15.24 -1.60 -30.90
CA SER A 259 -16.00 -2.84 -30.75
C SER A 259 -17.21 -2.92 -31.69
N MET A 260 -17.87 -1.79 -31.96
CA MET A 260 -18.97 -1.72 -32.94
C MET A 260 -18.46 -1.95 -34.36
N ASN A 261 -17.32 -1.36 -34.72
CA ASN A 261 -16.73 -1.49 -36.06
C ASN A 261 -16.18 -2.90 -36.35
N VAL A 262 -15.83 -3.68 -35.32
CA VAL A 262 -15.37 -5.08 -35.47
C VAL A 262 -16.56 -6.04 -35.70
N LYS A 263 -17.73 -5.78 -35.09
CA LYS A 263 -18.94 -6.60 -35.31
C LYS A 263 -19.50 -6.47 -36.73
N SER A 264 -19.19 -5.39 -37.45
CA SER A 264 -19.61 -5.19 -38.84
C SER A 264 -19.00 -6.21 -39.82
N TYR A 265 -17.92 -6.91 -39.46
CA TYR A 265 -17.27 -7.90 -40.33
C TYR A 265 -17.87 -9.31 -40.26
N ILE A 266 -18.75 -9.60 -39.29
CA ILE A 266 -19.44 -10.91 -39.17
C ILE A 266 -20.85 -10.88 -39.80
N SER A 267 -21.27 -9.73 -40.36
CA SER A 267 -22.59 -9.56 -41.01
C SER A 267 -22.50 -9.31 -42.53
N ILE A 268 -21.41 -9.72 -43.18
CA ILE A 268 -21.27 -9.58 -44.64
C ILE A 268 -20.99 -10.96 -45.26
N TYR A 269 -21.99 -11.84 -45.20
CA TYR A 269 -22.40 -12.64 -46.37
C TYR A 269 -23.93 -12.67 -46.40
N PRO A 270 -24.55 -12.17 -47.49
CA PRO A 270 -25.99 -11.96 -47.56
C PRO A 270 -26.73 -13.23 -47.96
N SER A 271 -27.99 -13.27 -47.56
CA SER A 271 -29.04 -14.15 -48.04
C SER A 271 -29.09 -14.18 -49.58
N GLY A 272 -28.96 -15.39 -50.15
CA GLY A 272 -29.48 -15.76 -51.48
C GLY A 272 -28.47 -15.76 -52.63
N PHE A 273 -28.05 -16.95 -53.06
CA PHE A 273 -27.90 -17.34 -54.48
C PHE A 273 -27.51 -18.83 -54.59
N PHE A 274 -28.49 -19.71 -54.84
CA PHE A 274 -28.52 -20.78 -55.85
C PHE A 274 -29.57 -21.85 -55.49
N SER A 275 -30.69 -21.80 -56.22
CA SER A 275 -31.50 -22.98 -56.52
C SER A 275 -30.86 -23.73 -57.69
N ILE A 276 -31.20 -25.03 -57.81
CA ILE A 276 -30.99 -26.00 -58.90
C ILE A 276 -29.83 -27.00 -58.69
N GLY A 277 -30.19 -28.29 -58.57
CA GLY A 277 -29.31 -29.40 -58.97
C GLY A 277 -29.50 -30.75 -58.27
N GLY A 278 -30.61 -31.47 -58.55
CA GLY A 278 -30.70 -32.93 -58.72
C GLY A 278 -30.16 -33.89 -57.65
N ALA A 279 -31.07 -34.58 -56.95
CA ALA A 279 -31.42 -35.99 -57.19
C ALA A 279 -32.72 -36.32 -56.43
#